data_AF-Q0W8V4-F1
#
_entry.id   AF-Q0W8V4-F1
#
_cell.length_a   1.000
_cell.length_b   1.000
_cell.length_c   1.000
_cell.angle_alpha   90.00
_cell.angle_beta   90.00
_cell.angle_gamma   90.00
#
_symmetry.space_group_name_H-M   'P 1'
#
loop_
_entity.id
_entity.type
_entity.pdbx_description
1 polymer ?
#
loop_
_entity_poly.entity_id
_entity_poly.type
_entity_poly.pdbx_seq_one_letter_code
_entity_poly.pdbx_strand_id
1 'polypeptide(L)'
;MGNVPEKISNNAFYGIDLQKNGLLIIIGIFIILVVVKSFISLDFYAPFISDEHVYDKEAKILASGKLYPGIGQQPPLYIAFQSIGYILSDNPLVAYDIMLIIGCIFSSTIIFPAYLILKKYVEPLYSILGAVAISTCLALNYFSFTLMQENLYLPLVLFSILAIIEAFETNLLKWQIAAGASIVILEMTKSIAQMAEMAFIGTIVLYLLINWKKGIINVLKSKAALIASFIISYAAWHFFLSNAGKINAILTGQSVKPGIGSTYNTVGITNRAVYAVSNLEEYLRLVQTFLNHIDYLLLASFMLFAILIFFFFTELNTKLRLGEGFKVSEIFIFQMILFSIIGVTIIAISLRSSGSAYFTTIGRYLEPVVPPVILLGLIYICNVKVSDFKKYLGVYVAFSAIVTLFFLITNSTPNNMFSYDQIINNPSSGFYYNLKAIGLLPYSLGLLSIMSFGMFYLALTNKKFITLLMVLLIIVSILVSVIPHMNNLKYSQKPLKDSIEQSLLNNSTVTTVSNEMNMTDVTNDHSVSSNTANLTGGTS
;
A
#
# COMPACT_ATOMS: atom_id res chain seq x y z
N MET A 1 21.85 16.59 -48.63
CA MET A 1 21.21 15.61 -47.72
C MET A 1 22.32 14.86 -47.03
N GLY A 2 22.69 15.29 -45.82
CA GLY A 2 23.72 14.61 -45.03
C GLY A 2 23.14 13.34 -44.42
N ASN A 3 23.82 12.21 -44.62
CA ASN A 3 23.50 10.95 -43.96
C ASN A 3 23.51 11.17 -42.45
N VAL A 4 22.32 11.14 -41.84
CA VAL A 4 22.18 11.06 -40.40
C VAL A 4 22.74 9.70 -40.01
N PRO A 5 23.78 9.61 -39.17
CA PRO A 5 24.37 8.35 -38.79
C PRO A 5 23.29 7.44 -38.18
N GLU A 6 23.18 6.26 -38.76
CA GLU A 6 22.28 5.20 -38.30
C GLU A 6 22.57 4.96 -36.82
N LYS A 7 21.58 5.28 -35.99
CA LYS A 7 21.66 5.18 -34.53
C LYS A 7 21.87 3.70 -34.22
N ILE A 8 23.12 3.29 -33.96
CA ILE A 8 23.46 1.92 -33.54
C ILE A 8 22.51 1.57 -32.40
N SER A 9 21.55 0.70 -32.68
CA SER A 9 20.52 0.34 -31.74
C SER A 9 21.17 -0.58 -30.70
N ASN A 10 21.53 0.00 -29.56
CA ASN A 10 22.00 -0.73 -28.36
C ASN A 10 20.91 -1.64 -27.75
N ASN A 11 19.97 -2.14 -28.56
CA ASN A 11 18.83 -2.95 -28.14
C ASN A 11 19.18 -4.43 -27.95
N ALA A 12 20.34 -4.88 -28.44
CA ALA A 12 20.85 -6.23 -28.25
C ALA A 12 21.68 -6.30 -26.95
N PHE A 13 21.06 -6.71 -25.85
CA PHE A 13 21.78 -7.08 -24.64
C PHE A 13 22.10 -8.58 -24.74
N TYR A 14 23.38 -8.93 -24.95
CA TYR A 14 23.83 -10.32 -25.14
C TYR A 14 23.05 -11.10 -26.22
N GLY A 15 22.67 -10.44 -27.33
CA GLY A 15 21.94 -11.08 -28.44
C GLY A 15 20.43 -11.28 -28.22
N ILE A 16 19.89 -10.87 -27.07
CA ILE A 16 18.45 -10.88 -26.80
C ILE A 16 17.85 -9.54 -27.22
N ASP A 17 16.86 -9.57 -28.11
CA ASP A 17 16.04 -8.41 -28.44
C ASP A 17 15.07 -8.10 -27.28
N LEU A 18 15.43 -7.11 -26.47
CA LEU A 18 14.63 -6.69 -25.32
C LEU A 18 13.27 -6.08 -25.70
N GLN A 19 13.10 -5.55 -26.93
CA GLN A 19 11.81 -5.02 -27.37
C GLN A 19 10.79 -6.13 -27.57
N LYS A 20 11.22 -7.22 -28.19
CA LYS A 20 10.39 -8.40 -28.47
C LYS A 20 10.20 -9.27 -27.23
N ASN A 21 11.26 -9.50 -26.46
CA ASN A 21 11.27 -10.47 -25.36
C ASN A 21 10.99 -9.87 -23.98
N GLY A 22 10.86 -8.53 -23.87
CA GLY A 22 10.71 -7.88 -22.57
C GLY A 22 9.52 -8.38 -21.74
N LEU A 23 8.38 -8.70 -22.37
CA LEU A 23 7.23 -9.26 -21.65
C LEU A 23 7.51 -10.66 -21.08
N LEU A 24 8.21 -11.51 -21.83
CA LEU A 24 8.58 -12.85 -21.36
C LEU A 24 9.55 -12.76 -20.17
N ILE A 25 10.49 -11.82 -20.21
CA ILE A 25 11.40 -11.54 -19.09
C ILE A 25 10.60 -11.13 -17.85
N ILE A 26 9.63 -10.24 -18.00
CA ILE A 26 8.76 -9.80 -16.89
C ILE A 26 7.91 -10.94 -16.33
N ILE A 27 7.37 -11.82 -17.18
CA ILE A 27 6.65 -13.03 -16.74
C ILE A 27 7.60 -13.94 -15.93
N GLY A 28 8.83 -14.16 -16.40
CA GLY A 28 9.82 -14.95 -15.68
C GLY A 28 10.15 -14.35 -14.31
N ILE A 29 10.35 -13.04 -14.24
CA ILE A 29 10.60 -12.34 -12.96
C ILE A 29 9.37 -12.40 -12.05
N PHE A 30 8.16 -12.25 -12.59
CA PHE A 30 6.92 -12.41 -11.82
C PHE A 30 6.85 -13.79 -11.17
N ILE A 31 7.12 -14.87 -11.92
CA ILE A 31 7.13 -16.23 -11.38
C ILE A 31 8.18 -16.36 -10.27
N ILE A 32 9.39 -15.84 -10.47
CA ILE A 32 10.45 -15.85 -9.45
C ILE A 32 10.00 -15.10 -8.19
N LEU A 33 9.39 -13.91 -8.33
CA LEU A 33 8.90 -13.13 -7.21
C LEU A 33 7.82 -13.88 -6.41
N VAL A 34 6.86 -14.49 -7.10
CA VAL A 34 5.81 -15.29 -6.46
C VAL A 34 6.43 -16.47 -5.72
N VAL A 35 7.29 -17.25 -6.38
CA VAL A 35 7.92 -18.43 -5.77
C VAL A 35 8.75 -18.05 -4.54
N VAL A 36 9.62 -17.04 -4.66
CA VAL A 36 10.47 -16.60 -3.54
C VAL A 36 9.62 -16.07 -2.38
N LYS A 37 8.62 -15.22 -2.66
CA LYS A 37 7.75 -14.68 -1.61
C LYS A 37 6.91 -15.77 -0.94
N SER A 38 6.37 -16.70 -1.71
CA SER A 38 5.61 -17.84 -1.18
C SER A 38 6.48 -18.73 -0.30
N PHE A 39 7.70 -19.07 -0.69
CA PHE A 39 8.60 -19.86 0.17
C PHE A 39 8.89 -19.15 1.50
N ILE A 40 9.12 -17.84 1.45
CA ILE A 40 9.35 -17.03 2.65
C ILE A 40 8.08 -16.88 3.51
N SER A 41 6.89 -16.87 2.88
CA SER A 41 5.62 -16.72 3.62
C SER A 41 5.20 -17.97 4.39
N LEU A 42 5.71 -19.15 4.02
CA LEU A 42 5.38 -20.42 4.71
C LEU A 42 5.93 -20.50 6.14
N ASP A 43 6.83 -19.59 6.53
CA ASP A 43 7.33 -19.52 7.91
C ASP A 43 6.32 -18.86 8.88
N PHE A 44 5.20 -18.33 8.37
CA PHE A 44 4.13 -17.69 9.14
C PHE A 44 2.95 -18.65 9.36
N TYR A 45 2.69 -19.04 10.60
CA TYR A 45 1.73 -20.10 10.92
C TYR A 45 0.30 -19.62 11.19
N ALA A 46 0.12 -18.35 11.54
CA ALA A 46 -1.19 -17.81 11.93
C ALA A 46 -1.22 -16.29 11.80
N PRO A 47 -2.42 -15.71 11.67
CA PRO A 47 -2.63 -14.27 11.83
C PRO A 47 -1.99 -13.76 13.13
N PHE A 48 -1.17 -12.72 13.05
CA PHE A 48 -0.46 -12.15 14.20
C PHE A 48 -0.65 -10.63 14.33
N ILE A 49 -1.32 -10.02 13.36
CA ILE A 49 -1.74 -8.61 13.39
C ILE A 49 -3.27 -8.57 13.46
N SER A 50 -3.82 -7.60 14.21
CA SER A 50 -5.27 -7.43 14.40
C SER A 50 -6.08 -7.49 13.10
N ASP A 51 -5.59 -6.85 12.04
CA ASP A 51 -6.28 -6.81 10.75
C ASP A 51 -6.32 -8.19 10.07
N GLU A 52 -5.27 -8.99 10.20
CA GLU A 52 -5.24 -10.34 9.61
C GLU A 52 -6.31 -11.23 10.22
N HIS A 53 -6.55 -11.13 11.53
CA HIS A 53 -7.64 -11.85 12.18
C HIS A 53 -9.01 -11.43 11.63
N VAL A 54 -9.18 -10.16 11.26
CA VAL A 54 -10.43 -9.68 10.64
C VAL A 54 -10.56 -10.29 9.24
N TYR A 55 -9.52 -10.21 8.41
CA TYR A 55 -9.55 -10.76 7.05
C TYR A 55 -9.75 -12.28 7.04
N ASP A 56 -9.05 -13.01 7.91
CA ASP A 56 -9.17 -14.46 8.07
C ASP A 56 -10.60 -14.86 8.48
N LYS A 57 -11.14 -14.21 9.51
CA LYS A 57 -12.50 -14.46 9.99
C LYS A 57 -13.54 -14.16 8.92
N GLU A 58 -13.44 -13.02 8.24
CA GLU A 58 -14.39 -12.63 7.21
C GLU A 58 -14.30 -13.53 5.97
N ALA A 59 -13.10 -13.96 5.59
CA ALA A 59 -12.87 -14.91 4.50
C ALA A 59 -13.50 -16.27 4.81
N LYS A 60 -13.33 -16.78 6.03
CA LYS A 60 -13.95 -18.03 6.50
C LYS A 60 -15.47 -17.97 6.48
N ILE A 61 -16.03 -16.86 6.94
CA ILE A 61 -17.48 -16.65 6.94
C ILE A 61 -18.00 -16.63 5.49
N LEU A 62 -17.33 -15.92 4.60
CA LEU A 62 -17.71 -15.87 3.19
C LEU A 62 -17.63 -17.25 2.52
N ALA A 63 -16.58 -18.03 2.79
CA ALA A 63 -16.44 -19.41 2.30
C ALA A 63 -17.58 -20.32 2.79
N SER A 64 -18.13 -20.07 3.99
CA SER A 64 -19.29 -20.80 4.52
C SER A 64 -20.63 -20.46 3.87
N GLY A 65 -20.63 -19.66 2.79
CA GLY A 65 -21.84 -19.23 2.07
C GLY A 65 -22.64 -18.14 2.78
N LYS A 66 -22.15 -17.64 3.91
CA LYS A 66 -22.75 -16.51 4.62
C LYS A 66 -22.20 -15.23 4.05
N LEU A 67 -23.06 -14.42 3.44
CA LEU A 67 -22.69 -13.06 3.09
C LEU A 67 -22.45 -12.26 4.37
N TYR A 68 -21.31 -11.58 4.43
CA TYR A 68 -20.87 -10.59 5.41
C TYR A 68 -21.85 -10.32 6.58
N PRO A 69 -21.74 -11.01 7.73
CA PRO A 69 -22.59 -10.79 8.91
C PRO A 69 -22.37 -9.42 9.58
N GLY A 70 -21.51 -8.60 8.99
CA GLY A 70 -21.43 -7.17 9.18
C GLY A 70 -20.53 -6.62 8.09
N ILE A 71 -21.10 -6.06 7.02
CA ILE A 71 -20.40 -4.95 6.38
C ILE A 71 -20.14 -3.97 7.53
N GLY A 72 -18.90 -3.58 7.76
CA GLY A 72 -18.62 -2.81 8.97
C GLY A 72 -17.18 -2.41 9.17
N GLN A 73 -16.20 -3.22 8.73
CA GLN A 73 -14.80 -2.84 8.89
C GLN A 73 -14.03 -2.81 7.58
N GLN A 74 -14.10 -3.87 6.76
CA GLN A 74 -13.25 -3.97 5.57
C GLN A 74 -14.05 -4.14 4.26
N PRO A 75 -13.50 -3.70 3.12
CA PRO A 75 -14.12 -3.87 1.81
C PRO A 75 -14.07 -5.32 1.30
N PRO A 76 -15.04 -5.76 0.50
CA PRO A 76 -15.26 -7.18 0.21
C PRO A 76 -14.28 -7.81 -0.78
N LEU A 77 -13.66 -7.04 -1.68
CA LEU A 77 -12.97 -7.64 -2.83
C LEU A 77 -11.75 -8.46 -2.40
N TYR A 78 -10.94 -7.93 -1.48
CA TYR A 78 -9.78 -8.66 -0.97
C TYR A 78 -10.22 -9.94 -0.23
N ILE A 79 -11.22 -9.83 0.63
CA ILE A 79 -11.79 -10.95 1.40
C ILE A 79 -12.34 -12.05 0.48
N ALA A 80 -12.98 -11.66 -0.62
CA ALA A 80 -13.52 -12.59 -1.61
C ALA A 80 -12.44 -13.44 -2.29
N PHE A 81 -11.24 -12.90 -2.49
CA PHE A 81 -10.12 -13.71 -2.95
C PHE A 81 -9.52 -14.55 -1.83
N GLN A 82 -9.45 -14.03 -0.61
CA GLN A 82 -8.91 -14.77 0.52
C GLN A 82 -9.80 -15.96 0.94
N SER A 83 -11.12 -15.90 0.71
CA SER A 83 -12.02 -17.03 0.99
C SER A 83 -11.69 -18.29 0.17
N ILE A 84 -10.94 -18.17 -0.93
CA ILE A 84 -10.45 -19.31 -1.71
C ILE A 84 -9.61 -20.26 -0.83
N GLY A 85 -8.86 -19.75 0.14
CA GLY A 85 -8.10 -20.59 1.08
C GLY A 85 -8.99 -21.58 1.84
N TYR A 86 -10.12 -21.10 2.34
CA TYR A 86 -11.11 -21.91 3.05
C TYR A 86 -12.00 -22.75 2.12
N ILE A 87 -12.10 -22.41 0.85
CA ILE A 87 -12.76 -23.26 -0.16
C ILE A 87 -11.87 -24.47 -0.50
N LEU A 88 -10.55 -24.29 -0.51
CA LEU A 88 -9.59 -25.33 -0.89
C LEU A 88 -9.15 -26.23 0.27
N SER A 89 -9.27 -25.79 1.52
CA SER A 89 -8.85 -26.56 2.70
C SER A 89 -9.70 -26.26 3.94
N ASP A 90 -10.15 -27.33 4.61
CA ASP A 90 -10.77 -27.25 5.94
C ASP A 90 -9.74 -27.06 7.07
N ASN A 91 -8.47 -27.41 6.83
CA ASN A 91 -7.39 -27.19 7.79
C ASN A 91 -7.04 -25.69 7.84
N PRO A 92 -7.20 -25.00 8.99
CA PRO A 92 -6.96 -23.56 9.10
C PRO A 92 -5.53 -23.14 8.77
N LEU A 93 -4.52 -23.96 9.08
CA LEU A 93 -3.12 -23.65 8.79
C LEU A 93 -2.87 -23.63 7.27
N VAL A 94 -3.34 -24.68 6.58
CA VAL A 94 -3.22 -24.79 5.12
C VAL A 94 -4.05 -23.72 4.42
N ALA A 95 -5.23 -23.39 4.95
CA ALA A 95 -6.05 -22.30 4.41
C ALA A 95 -5.32 -20.95 4.52
N TYR A 96 -4.67 -20.67 5.66
CA TYR A 96 -3.86 -19.47 5.87
C TYR A 96 -2.64 -19.41 4.93
N ASP A 97 -1.93 -20.52 4.73
CA ASP A 97 -0.82 -20.60 3.76
C ASP A 97 -1.30 -20.27 2.33
N ILE A 98 -2.43 -20.83 1.91
CA ILE A 98 -3.03 -20.54 0.61
C ILE A 98 -3.36 -19.04 0.49
N MET A 99 -3.93 -18.46 1.55
CA MET A 99 -4.25 -17.03 1.60
C MET A 99 -3.00 -16.14 1.47
N LEU A 100 -1.90 -16.49 2.14
CA LEU A 100 -0.61 -15.82 1.98
C LEU A 100 -0.04 -15.95 0.57
N ILE A 101 -0.15 -17.14 -0.04
CA ILE A 101 0.27 -17.37 -1.44
C ILE A 101 -0.54 -16.49 -2.40
N ILE A 102 -1.86 -16.37 -2.20
CA ILE A 102 -2.72 -15.45 -2.96
C ILE A 102 -2.23 -14.00 -2.80
N GLY A 103 -1.87 -13.59 -1.57
CA GLY A 103 -1.26 -12.28 -1.30
C GLY A 103 0.07 -12.07 -2.04
N CYS A 104 0.93 -13.10 -2.10
CA CYS A 104 2.19 -13.07 -2.84
C CYS A 104 1.98 -12.93 -4.35
N ILE A 105 0.97 -13.63 -4.91
CA ILE A 105 0.56 -13.50 -6.30
C ILE A 105 0.12 -12.06 -6.58
N PHE A 106 -0.84 -11.54 -5.80
CA PHE A 106 -1.36 -10.19 -5.99
C PHE A 106 -0.27 -9.14 -5.90
N SER A 107 0.51 -9.12 -4.81
CA SER A 107 1.56 -8.12 -4.63
C SER A 107 2.59 -8.14 -5.76
N SER A 108 2.91 -9.32 -6.30
CA SER A 108 3.86 -9.47 -7.41
C SER A 108 3.28 -9.02 -8.75
N THR A 109 1.95 -9.00 -8.93
CA THR A 109 1.32 -8.56 -10.19
C THR A 109 1.61 -7.09 -10.55
N ILE A 110 2.02 -6.26 -9.58
CA ILE A 110 2.36 -4.84 -9.81
C ILE A 110 3.48 -4.64 -10.84
N ILE A 111 4.33 -5.65 -11.06
CA ILE A 111 5.39 -5.61 -12.07
C ILE A 111 4.83 -5.41 -13.49
N PHE A 112 3.64 -5.93 -13.78
CA PHE A 112 3.01 -5.84 -15.10
C PHE A 112 2.59 -4.41 -15.45
N PRO A 113 1.73 -3.72 -14.67
CA PRO A 113 1.35 -2.35 -15.00
C PRO A 113 2.55 -1.40 -14.92
N ALA A 114 3.50 -1.63 -14.00
CA ALA A 114 4.74 -0.85 -13.94
C ALA A 114 5.54 -0.96 -15.26
N TYR A 115 5.78 -2.19 -15.74
CA TYR A 115 6.48 -2.42 -17.01
C TYR A 115 5.74 -1.82 -18.20
N LEU A 116 4.43 -2.05 -18.31
CA LEU A 116 3.62 -1.59 -19.43
C LEU A 116 3.59 -0.06 -19.52
N ILE A 117 3.49 0.63 -18.39
CA ILE A 117 3.57 2.09 -18.35
C ILE A 117 4.99 2.55 -18.71
N LEU A 118 6.04 2.01 -18.08
CA LEU A 118 7.42 2.43 -18.34
C LEU A 118 7.83 2.19 -19.79
N LYS A 119 7.44 1.07 -20.41
CA LYS A 119 7.75 0.74 -21.81
C LYS A 119 7.29 1.81 -22.79
N LYS A 120 6.24 2.58 -22.47
CA LYS A 120 5.76 3.70 -23.30
C LYS A 120 6.70 4.90 -23.30
N TYR A 121 7.45 5.10 -22.23
CA TYR A 121 8.16 6.35 -21.97
C TYR A 121 9.68 6.21 -21.83
N VAL A 122 10.22 5.00 -21.63
CA VAL A 122 11.66 4.77 -21.45
C VAL A 122 12.18 3.60 -22.30
N GLU A 123 13.50 3.50 -22.43
CA GLU A 123 14.15 2.41 -23.18
C GLU A 123 13.84 1.03 -22.57
N PRO A 124 13.86 -0.07 -23.37
CA PRO A 124 13.43 -1.40 -22.92
C PRO A 124 14.15 -1.92 -21.67
N LEU A 125 15.46 -1.67 -21.54
CA LEU A 125 16.22 -2.09 -20.36
C LEU A 125 15.73 -1.37 -19.10
N TYR A 126 15.52 -0.05 -19.19
CA TYR A 126 15.06 0.78 -18.08
C TYR A 126 13.61 0.47 -17.69
N SER A 127 12.76 0.07 -18.64
CA SER A 127 11.39 -0.34 -18.30
C SER A 127 11.36 -1.67 -17.55
N ILE A 128 12.23 -2.62 -17.89
CA ILE A 128 12.37 -3.87 -17.14
C ILE A 128 12.91 -3.59 -15.74
N LEU A 129 14.07 -2.93 -15.63
CA LEU A 129 14.69 -2.64 -14.34
C LEU A 129 13.82 -1.76 -13.44
N GLY A 130 13.15 -0.75 -14.01
CA GLY A 130 12.22 0.09 -13.26
C GLY A 130 10.99 -0.67 -12.76
N ALA A 131 10.46 -1.62 -13.54
CA ALA A 131 9.37 -2.49 -13.10
C ALA A 131 9.82 -3.39 -11.95
N VAL A 132 11.03 -3.94 -12.00
CA VAL A 132 11.62 -4.71 -10.90
C VAL A 132 11.75 -3.82 -9.66
N ALA A 133 12.36 -2.64 -9.79
CA ALA A 133 12.54 -1.68 -8.69
C ALA A 133 11.22 -1.30 -8.01
N ILE A 134 10.15 -1.09 -8.79
CA ILE A 134 8.82 -0.85 -8.25
C ILE A 134 8.30 -2.09 -7.54
N SER A 135 8.36 -3.27 -8.16
CA SER A 135 7.82 -4.53 -7.57
C SER A 135 8.55 -4.99 -6.30
N THR A 136 9.80 -4.57 -6.12
CA THR A 136 10.61 -4.86 -4.94
C THR A 136 10.64 -3.70 -3.96
N CYS A 137 9.90 -2.61 -4.18
CA CYS A 137 9.98 -1.45 -3.30
C CYS A 137 9.53 -1.82 -1.88
N LEU A 138 10.13 -1.15 -0.90
CA LEU A 138 9.94 -1.49 0.52
C LEU A 138 8.45 -1.51 0.93
N ALA A 139 7.68 -0.52 0.46
CA ALA A 139 6.25 -0.40 0.75
C ALA A 139 5.45 -1.63 0.30
N LEU A 140 5.85 -2.32 -0.77
CA LEU A 140 5.16 -3.53 -1.26
C LEU A 140 5.65 -4.81 -0.61
N ASN A 141 6.97 -4.92 -0.40
CA ASN A 141 7.55 -6.11 0.20
C ASN A 141 7.11 -6.31 1.65
N TYR A 142 6.84 -5.23 2.38
CA TYR A 142 6.37 -5.31 3.76
C TYR A 142 5.06 -6.10 3.91
N PHE A 143 4.06 -5.85 3.03
CA PHE A 143 2.76 -6.50 3.12
C PHE A 143 2.70 -7.90 2.52
N SER A 144 3.68 -8.25 1.69
CA SER A 144 3.69 -9.50 0.92
C SER A 144 3.62 -10.75 1.80
N PHE A 145 3.99 -10.65 3.07
CA PHE A 145 4.03 -11.74 4.04
C PHE A 145 2.93 -11.67 5.10
N THR A 146 1.90 -10.86 4.86
CA THR A 146 0.77 -10.65 5.78
C THR A 146 -0.54 -10.63 5.02
N LEU A 147 -1.63 -10.99 5.66
CA LEU A 147 -2.97 -10.82 5.10
C LEU A 147 -3.38 -9.36 5.17
N MET A 148 -3.03 -8.61 4.13
CA MET A 148 -3.28 -7.18 4.05
C MET A 148 -3.83 -6.80 2.68
N GLN A 149 -4.90 -5.99 2.67
CA GLN A 149 -5.57 -5.53 1.45
C GLN A 149 -4.64 -4.78 0.49
N GLU A 150 -3.55 -4.20 1.01
CA GLU A 150 -2.46 -3.56 0.28
C GLU A 150 -1.86 -4.47 -0.82
N ASN A 151 -1.82 -5.78 -0.58
CA ASN A 151 -1.31 -6.76 -1.54
C ASN A 151 -2.08 -6.73 -2.87
N LEU A 152 -3.39 -6.49 -2.82
CA LEU A 152 -4.25 -6.36 -4.00
C LEU A 152 -4.40 -4.89 -4.43
N TYR A 153 -4.52 -3.99 -3.46
CA TYR A 153 -4.80 -2.58 -3.70
C TYR A 153 -3.70 -1.88 -4.50
N LEU A 154 -2.43 -2.07 -4.13
CA LEU A 154 -1.31 -1.36 -4.78
C LEU A 154 -1.13 -1.75 -6.27
N PRO A 155 -1.17 -3.03 -6.66
CA PRO A 155 -1.23 -3.41 -8.07
C PRO A 155 -2.42 -2.82 -8.81
N LEU A 156 -3.62 -2.87 -8.22
CA LEU A 156 -4.84 -2.31 -8.83
C LEU A 156 -4.76 -0.80 -9.05
N VAL A 157 -4.05 -0.06 -8.19
CA VAL A 157 -3.80 1.37 -8.38
C VAL A 157 -2.99 1.60 -9.66
N LEU A 158 -1.91 0.85 -9.87
CA LEU A 158 -1.13 0.98 -11.12
C LEU A 158 -1.89 0.49 -12.35
N PHE A 159 -2.70 -0.58 -12.24
CA PHE A 159 -3.56 -1.00 -13.35
C PHE A 159 -4.61 0.06 -13.69
N SER A 160 -5.18 0.74 -12.69
CA SER A 160 -6.11 1.85 -12.89
C SER A 160 -5.42 3.01 -13.60
N ILE A 161 -4.20 3.36 -13.18
CA ILE A 161 -3.39 4.37 -13.86
C ILE A 161 -3.14 3.99 -15.32
N LEU A 162 -2.73 2.75 -15.59
CA LEU A 162 -2.51 2.24 -16.94
C LEU A 162 -3.79 2.35 -17.78
N ALA A 163 -4.92 1.87 -17.27
CA ALA A 163 -6.19 1.91 -17.98
C ALA A 163 -6.61 3.34 -18.33
N ILE A 164 -6.41 4.29 -17.40
CA ILE A 164 -6.73 5.70 -17.62
C ILE A 164 -5.80 6.31 -18.68
N ILE A 165 -4.49 6.07 -18.61
CA ILE A 165 -3.54 6.52 -19.64
C ILE A 165 -3.98 6.01 -21.01
N GLU A 166 -4.27 4.71 -21.13
CA GLU A 166 -4.71 4.09 -22.38
C GLU A 166 -6.06 4.65 -22.87
N ALA A 167 -7.00 4.91 -21.96
CA ALA A 167 -8.30 5.48 -22.29
C ALA A 167 -8.17 6.89 -22.87
N PHE A 168 -7.24 7.70 -22.36
CA PHE A 168 -6.99 9.04 -22.86
C PHE A 168 -6.16 9.05 -24.15
N GLU A 169 -5.13 8.22 -24.25
CA GLU A 169 -4.23 8.18 -25.42
C GLU A 169 -4.87 7.52 -26.65
N THR A 170 -5.58 6.40 -26.48
CA THR A 170 -6.07 5.60 -27.62
C THR A 170 -7.54 5.82 -27.94
N ASN A 171 -8.30 6.38 -26.98
CA ASN A 171 -9.75 6.54 -27.05
C ASN A 171 -10.54 5.23 -27.28
N LEU A 172 -9.93 4.05 -27.13
CA LEU A 172 -10.58 2.76 -27.36
C LEU A 172 -11.60 2.44 -26.25
N LEU A 173 -12.75 1.89 -26.64
CA LEU A 173 -13.87 1.57 -25.73
C LEU A 173 -13.45 0.69 -24.54
N LYS A 174 -12.66 -0.37 -24.80
CA LYS A 174 -12.21 -1.30 -23.75
C LYS A 174 -11.44 -0.61 -22.63
N TRP A 175 -10.60 0.36 -22.97
CA TRP A 175 -9.79 1.10 -21.99
C TRP A 175 -10.62 2.13 -21.24
N GLN A 176 -11.57 2.77 -21.93
CA GLN A 176 -12.53 3.66 -21.27
C GLN A 176 -13.36 2.92 -20.21
N ILE A 177 -13.90 1.75 -20.55
CA ILE A 177 -14.66 0.91 -19.61
C ILE A 177 -13.77 0.45 -18.46
N ALA A 178 -12.57 -0.06 -18.76
CA ALA A 178 -11.62 -0.50 -17.74
C ALA A 178 -11.26 0.63 -16.77
N ALA A 179 -10.97 1.83 -17.29
CA ALA A 179 -10.62 3.00 -16.48
C ALA A 179 -11.74 3.46 -15.55
N GLY A 180 -12.98 3.54 -16.05
CA GLY A 180 -14.12 3.96 -15.21
C GLY A 180 -14.49 2.93 -14.16
N ALA A 181 -14.49 1.63 -14.52
CA ALA A 181 -14.80 0.55 -13.58
C ALA A 181 -13.68 0.32 -12.54
N SER A 182 -12.41 0.47 -12.92
CA SER A 182 -11.29 0.16 -12.02
C SER A 182 -11.24 1.06 -10.79
N ILE A 183 -11.70 2.30 -10.89
CA ILE A 183 -11.78 3.24 -9.76
C ILE A 183 -12.73 2.73 -8.68
N VAL A 184 -13.88 2.14 -9.07
CA VAL A 184 -14.82 1.55 -8.11
C VAL A 184 -14.31 0.23 -7.55
N ILE A 185 -13.61 -0.56 -8.38
CA ILE A 185 -12.92 -1.79 -7.93
C ILE A 185 -11.89 -1.47 -6.83
N LEU A 186 -11.20 -0.32 -6.90
CA LEU A 186 -10.33 0.15 -5.83
C LEU A 186 -11.11 0.38 -4.52
N GLU A 187 -12.29 0.99 -4.57
CA GLU A 187 -13.14 1.22 -3.38
C GLU A 187 -13.68 -0.08 -2.79
N MET A 188 -13.98 -1.06 -3.64
CA MET A 188 -14.32 -2.42 -3.23
C MET A 188 -13.14 -3.15 -2.58
N THR A 189 -11.91 -2.67 -2.75
CA THR A 189 -10.69 -3.25 -2.17
C THR A 189 -10.26 -2.55 -0.89
N LYS A 190 -10.23 -1.21 -0.89
CA LYS A 190 -9.82 -0.37 0.25
C LYS A 190 -10.68 0.90 0.30
N SER A 191 -11.27 1.23 1.45
CA SER A 191 -12.16 2.41 1.57
C SER A 191 -11.45 3.74 1.30
N ILE A 192 -10.12 3.79 1.44
CA ILE A 192 -9.31 4.96 1.07
C ILE A 192 -9.35 5.30 -0.43
N ALA A 193 -9.83 4.38 -1.28
CA ALA A 193 -9.94 4.62 -2.71
C ALA A 193 -10.89 5.76 -3.09
N GLN A 194 -11.71 6.25 -2.16
CA GLN A 194 -12.49 7.48 -2.35
C GLN A 194 -11.61 8.66 -2.80
N MET A 195 -10.33 8.67 -2.44
CA MET A 195 -9.37 9.66 -2.95
C MET A 195 -9.09 9.50 -4.44
N ALA A 196 -9.02 8.25 -4.93
CA ALA A 196 -8.84 7.95 -6.35
C ALA A 196 -10.08 8.37 -7.16
N GLU A 197 -11.29 8.28 -6.60
CA GLU A 197 -12.50 8.81 -7.21
C GLU A 197 -12.44 10.33 -7.36
N MET A 198 -12.08 11.04 -6.29
CA MET A 198 -11.91 12.49 -6.35
C MET A 198 -10.85 12.88 -7.38
N ALA A 199 -9.74 12.13 -7.43
CA ALA A 199 -8.70 12.31 -8.43
C ALA A 199 -9.22 12.13 -9.85
N PHE A 200 -9.96 11.06 -10.08
CA PHE A 200 -10.55 10.72 -11.37
C PHE A 200 -11.55 11.78 -11.84
N ILE A 201 -12.44 12.26 -10.96
CA ILE A 201 -13.37 13.35 -11.25
C ILE A 201 -12.59 14.62 -11.60
N GLY A 202 -11.57 14.96 -10.79
CA GLY A 202 -10.68 16.07 -11.08
C GLY A 202 -10.02 15.97 -12.45
N THR A 203 -9.63 14.76 -12.88
CA THR A 203 -9.01 14.51 -14.19
C THR A 203 -9.98 14.75 -15.32
N ILE A 204 -11.23 14.28 -15.18
CA ILE A 204 -12.26 14.54 -16.19
C ILE A 204 -12.50 16.05 -16.31
N VAL A 205 -12.67 16.76 -15.18
CA VAL A 205 -12.89 18.21 -15.18
C VAL A 205 -11.72 18.94 -15.86
N LEU A 206 -10.48 18.63 -15.47
CA LEU A 206 -9.31 19.26 -16.04
C LEU A 206 -9.15 18.96 -17.54
N TYR A 207 -9.41 17.72 -17.95
CA TYR A 207 -9.42 17.34 -19.36
C TYR A 207 -10.46 18.11 -20.17
N LEU A 208 -11.66 18.35 -19.60
CA LEU A 208 -12.70 19.18 -20.21
C LEU A 208 -12.27 20.65 -20.32
N LEU A 209 -11.64 21.21 -19.28
CA LEU A 209 -11.12 22.59 -19.28
C LEU A 209 -10.06 22.80 -20.36
N ILE A 210 -9.10 21.88 -20.46
CA ILE A 210 -8.01 21.95 -21.45
C ILE A 210 -8.56 21.86 -22.87
N ASN A 211 -9.57 21.03 -23.08
CA ASN A 211 -10.18 20.82 -24.40
C ASN A 211 -11.43 21.68 -24.63
N TRP A 212 -11.70 22.69 -23.79
CA TRP A 212 -12.92 23.51 -23.86
C TRP A 212 -13.13 24.10 -25.26
N LYS A 213 -12.05 24.55 -25.91
CA LYS A 213 -12.10 25.13 -27.27
C LYS A 213 -12.58 24.15 -28.35
N LYS A 214 -12.48 22.84 -28.13
CA LYS A 214 -12.96 21.80 -29.06
C LYS A 214 -14.48 21.54 -28.92
N GLY A 215 -15.14 22.24 -28.00
CA GLY A 215 -16.55 22.07 -27.66
C GLY A 215 -16.74 20.98 -26.60
N ILE A 216 -17.23 21.37 -25.42
CA ILE A 216 -17.36 20.47 -24.27
C ILE A 216 -18.21 19.22 -24.57
N ILE A 217 -19.24 19.37 -25.40
CA ILE A 217 -20.14 18.29 -25.82
C ILE A 217 -19.37 17.22 -26.62
N ASN A 218 -18.48 17.61 -27.53
CA ASN A 218 -17.70 16.67 -28.34
C ASN A 218 -16.70 15.90 -27.46
N VAL A 219 -16.09 16.59 -26.52
CA VAL A 219 -15.16 15.98 -25.55
C VAL A 219 -15.91 14.98 -24.65
N LEU A 220 -17.07 15.35 -24.12
CA LEU A 220 -17.92 14.45 -23.32
C LEU A 220 -18.37 13.22 -24.14
N LYS A 221 -18.81 13.40 -25.38
CA LYS A 221 -19.16 12.27 -26.27
C LYS A 221 -17.97 11.33 -26.47
N SER A 222 -16.76 11.87 -26.64
CA SER A 222 -15.56 11.04 -26.82
C SER A 222 -15.20 10.21 -25.59
N LYS A 223 -15.60 10.65 -24.39
CA LYS A 223 -15.35 9.98 -23.10
C LYS A 223 -16.62 9.45 -22.43
N ALA A 224 -17.71 9.30 -23.18
CA ALA A 224 -19.00 8.89 -22.63
C ALA A 224 -18.93 7.50 -21.99
N ALA A 225 -18.21 6.56 -22.60
CA ALA A 225 -18.08 5.21 -22.04
C ALA A 225 -17.25 5.19 -20.73
N LEU A 226 -16.22 6.03 -20.63
CA LEU A 226 -15.43 6.19 -19.40
C LEU A 226 -16.28 6.75 -18.27
N ILE A 227 -17.06 7.80 -18.55
CA ILE A 227 -17.96 8.41 -17.55
C ILE A 227 -19.10 7.45 -17.18
N ALA A 228 -19.73 6.82 -18.16
CA ALA A 228 -20.85 5.90 -17.93
C ALA A 228 -20.42 4.67 -17.14
N SER A 229 -19.27 4.05 -17.46
CA SER A 229 -18.76 2.89 -16.72
C SER A 229 -18.44 3.23 -15.27
N PHE A 230 -17.86 4.41 -15.00
CA PHE A 230 -17.68 4.91 -13.64
C PHE A 230 -19.02 5.08 -12.91
N ILE A 231 -19.97 5.83 -13.48
CA ILE A 231 -21.28 6.10 -12.86
C ILE A 231 -22.06 4.80 -12.59
N ILE A 232 -22.11 3.88 -13.56
CA ILE A 232 -22.83 2.61 -13.43
C ILE A 232 -22.20 1.75 -12.34
N SER A 233 -20.86 1.62 -12.35
CA SER A 233 -20.15 0.82 -11.34
C SER A 233 -20.34 1.42 -9.95
N TYR A 234 -20.23 2.75 -9.82
CA TYR A 234 -20.39 3.48 -8.56
C TYR A 234 -21.81 3.35 -8.02
N ALA A 235 -22.82 3.54 -8.88
CA ALA A 235 -24.21 3.36 -8.51
C ALA A 235 -24.52 1.91 -8.08
N ALA A 236 -23.99 0.92 -8.80
CA ALA A 236 -24.16 -0.49 -8.45
C ALA A 236 -23.52 -0.81 -7.09
N TRP A 237 -22.31 -0.31 -6.84
CA TRP A 237 -21.59 -0.49 -5.58
C TRP A 237 -22.31 0.16 -4.40
N HIS A 238 -22.74 1.42 -4.54
CA HIS A 238 -23.51 2.10 -3.50
C HIS A 238 -24.90 1.50 -3.26
N PHE A 239 -25.54 1.00 -4.32
CA PHE A 239 -26.78 0.25 -4.19
C PHE A 239 -26.56 -1.03 -3.39
N PHE A 240 -25.49 -1.77 -3.66
CA PHE A 240 -25.10 -2.94 -2.89
C PHE A 240 -24.85 -2.57 -1.41
N LEU A 241 -24.01 -1.57 -1.14
CA LEU A 241 -23.71 -1.12 0.23
C LEU A 241 -24.97 -0.73 1.02
N SER A 242 -25.87 0.01 0.38
CA SER A 242 -27.11 0.49 1.00
C SER A 242 -28.10 -0.64 1.31
N ASN A 243 -28.05 -1.74 0.55
CA ASN A 243 -28.97 -2.87 0.68
C ASN A 243 -28.33 -4.11 1.29
N ALA A 244 -27.03 -4.14 1.54
CA ALA A 244 -26.31 -5.33 1.95
C ALA A 244 -26.85 -5.96 3.25
N GLY A 245 -27.24 -5.14 4.24
CA GLY A 245 -27.87 -5.66 5.46
C GLY A 245 -29.20 -6.38 5.18
N LYS A 246 -30.01 -5.85 4.24
CA LYS A 246 -31.25 -6.48 3.80
C LYS A 246 -30.99 -7.75 2.98
N ILE A 247 -30.03 -7.70 2.06
CA ILE A 247 -29.60 -8.85 1.24
C ILE A 247 -29.12 -9.97 2.16
N ASN A 248 -28.32 -9.64 3.18
CA ASN A 248 -27.84 -10.61 4.14
C ASN A 248 -28.96 -11.18 5.00
N ALA A 249 -29.89 -10.34 5.46
CA ALA A 249 -31.05 -10.81 6.23
C ALA A 249 -31.93 -11.79 5.43
N ILE A 250 -32.10 -11.55 4.13
CA ILE A 250 -32.81 -12.47 3.23
C ILE A 250 -32.07 -13.81 3.11
N LEU A 251 -30.75 -13.79 3.00
CA LEU A 251 -29.95 -14.98 2.70
C LEU A 251 -29.62 -15.83 3.94
N THR A 252 -29.52 -15.21 5.11
CA THR A 252 -29.12 -15.90 6.36
C THR A 252 -30.25 -16.01 7.37
N GLY A 253 -31.37 -15.30 7.16
CA GLY A 253 -32.46 -15.20 8.13
C GLY A 253 -32.12 -14.36 9.37
N GLN A 254 -30.94 -13.72 9.41
CA GLN A 254 -30.51 -12.88 10.53
C GLN A 254 -30.55 -11.40 10.16
N SER A 255 -31.29 -10.60 10.93
CA SER A 255 -31.32 -9.15 10.76
C SER A 255 -29.97 -8.56 11.19
N VAL A 256 -29.06 -8.39 10.24
CA VAL A 256 -27.82 -7.65 10.46
C VAL A 256 -28.12 -6.17 10.30
N LYS A 257 -27.91 -5.38 11.36
CA LYS A 257 -27.94 -3.91 11.23
C LYS A 257 -26.89 -3.53 10.18
N PRO A 258 -27.25 -2.77 9.13
CA PRO A 258 -26.27 -2.29 8.17
C PRO A 258 -25.33 -1.33 8.90
N GLY A 259 -24.20 -1.85 9.36
CA GLY A 259 -23.06 -1.03 9.72
C GLY A 259 -22.46 -0.55 8.41
N ILE A 260 -22.87 0.60 7.89
CA ILE A 260 -21.94 1.29 6.99
C ILE A 260 -20.74 1.57 7.89
N GLY A 261 -19.66 0.81 7.70
CA GLY A 261 -18.48 0.90 8.54
C GLY A 261 -18.07 2.36 8.69
N SER A 262 -17.56 2.74 9.87
CA SER A 262 -17.11 4.13 10.12
C SER A 262 -16.13 4.63 9.05
N THR A 263 -15.44 3.71 8.37
CA THR A 263 -14.50 3.93 7.27
C THR A 263 -15.15 4.37 5.95
N TYR A 264 -16.46 4.19 5.78
CA TYR A 264 -17.24 4.63 4.61
C TYR A 264 -18.17 5.83 4.92
N ASN A 265 -18.09 6.40 6.11
CA ASN A 265 -18.88 7.56 6.50
C ASN A 265 -18.33 8.85 5.87
N THR A 266 -18.61 9.05 4.58
CA THR A 266 -18.19 10.22 3.81
C THR A 266 -18.61 11.55 4.45
N VAL A 267 -19.80 11.60 5.05
CA VAL A 267 -20.28 12.77 5.80
C VAL A 267 -19.40 13.04 7.02
N GLY A 268 -19.07 12.00 7.79
CA GLY A 268 -18.15 12.09 8.93
C GLY A 268 -16.76 12.56 8.54
N ILE A 269 -16.21 12.04 7.44
CA ILE A 269 -14.91 12.44 6.89
C ILE A 269 -14.96 13.93 6.47
N THR A 270 -16.00 14.32 5.75
CA THR A 270 -16.17 15.70 5.25
C THR A 270 -16.27 16.71 6.39
N ASN A 271 -17.14 16.43 7.38
CA ASN A 271 -17.32 17.31 8.53
C ASN A 271 -16.01 17.48 9.34
N ARG A 272 -15.22 16.42 9.46
CA ARG A 272 -13.91 16.46 10.12
C ARG A 272 -12.87 17.23 9.32
N ALA A 273 -12.85 17.09 8.00
CA ALA A 273 -11.97 17.88 7.15
C ALA A 273 -12.27 19.37 7.28
N VAL A 274 -13.55 19.77 7.26
CA VAL A 274 -13.97 21.16 7.48
C VAL A 274 -13.55 21.65 8.87
N TYR A 275 -13.77 20.85 9.91
CA TYR A 275 -13.35 21.19 11.27
C TYR A 275 -11.84 21.39 11.40
N ALA A 276 -11.05 20.52 10.77
CA ALA A 276 -9.60 20.61 10.84
C ALA A 276 -9.00 21.84 10.16
N VAL A 277 -9.68 22.37 9.14
CA VAL A 277 -9.25 23.62 8.47
C VAL A 277 -9.80 24.86 9.20
N SER A 278 -10.95 24.75 9.86
CA SER A 278 -11.58 25.90 10.55
C SER A 278 -11.05 26.15 11.96
N ASN A 279 -10.41 25.16 12.59
CA ASN A 279 -9.81 25.29 13.92
C ASN A 279 -8.27 25.40 13.82
N LEU A 280 -7.68 26.45 14.41
CA LEU A 280 -6.23 26.71 14.33
C LEU A 280 -5.38 25.55 14.89
N GLU A 281 -5.79 24.95 16.01
CA GLU A 281 -5.05 23.86 16.63
C GLU A 281 -5.04 22.63 15.71
N GLU A 282 -6.22 22.24 15.21
CA GLU A 282 -6.31 21.13 14.24
C GLU A 282 -5.64 21.46 12.91
N TYR A 283 -5.63 22.71 12.48
CA TYR A 283 -4.91 23.15 11.28
C TYR A 283 -3.40 23.02 11.45
N LEU A 284 -2.83 23.42 12.59
CA LEU A 284 -1.41 23.22 12.87
C LEU A 284 -1.05 21.73 12.90
N ARG A 285 -1.93 20.89 13.44
CA ARG A 285 -1.78 19.42 13.43
C ARG A 285 -1.91 18.84 12.03
N LEU A 286 -2.82 19.36 11.20
CA LEU A 286 -2.94 19.04 9.77
C LEU A 286 -1.61 19.33 9.06
N VAL A 287 -1.04 20.53 9.26
CA VAL A 287 0.23 20.92 8.66
C VAL A 287 1.36 20.00 9.13
N GLN A 288 1.47 19.73 10.44
CA GLN A 288 2.47 18.79 10.96
C GLN A 288 2.32 17.39 10.36
N THR A 289 1.09 16.91 10.27
CA THR A 289 0.76 15.62 9.67
C THR A 289 1.22 15.60 8.22
N PHE A 290 0.84 16.60 7.43
CA PHE A 290 1.26 16.76 6.04
C PHE A 290 2.79 16.78 5.88
N LEU A 291 3.53 17.44 6.77
CA LEU A 291 5.00 17.42 6.76
C LEU A 291 5.55 16.01 7.02
N ASN A 292 4.99 15.28 7.99
CA ASN A 292 5.35 13.87 8.21
C ASN A 292 5.03 12.98 6.99
N HIS A 293 4.00 13.33 6.22
CA HIS A 293 3.66 12.61 4.99
C HIS A 293 4.72 12.83 3.91
N ILE A 294 5.22 14.06 3.79
CA ILE A 294 6.34 14.38 2.89
C ILE A 294 7.57 13.58 3.30
N ASP A 295 7.90 13.51 4.58
CA ASP A 295 9.03 12.70 5.07
C ASP A 295 8.89 11.22 4.69
N TYR A 296 7.71 10.64 4.94
CA TYR A 296 7.44 9.27 4.57
C TYR A 296 7.61 9.05 3.07
N LEU A 297 7.06 9.93 2.22
CA LEU A 297 7.17 9.80 0.76
C LEU A 297 8.60 9.94 0.28
N LEU A 298 9.38 10.87 0.84
CA LEU A 298 10.79 11.02 0.52
C LEU A 298 11.58 9.76 0.86
N LEU A 299 11.31 9.18 2.01
CA LEU A 299 11.97 7.96 2.46
C LEU A 299 11.57 6.74 1.62
N ALA A 300 10.27 6.50 1.48
CA ALA A 300 9.73 5.32 0.81
C ALA A 300 9.99 5.32 -0.71
N SER A 301 10.22 6.50 -1.30
CA SER A 301 10.55 6.66 -2.73
C SER A 301 12.04 6.86 -3.02
N PHE A 302 12.93 6.71 -2.03
CA PHE A 302 14.37 6.96 -2.20
C PHE A 302 14.69 8.35 -2.77
N MET A 303 13.99 9.39 -2.29
CA MET A 303 14.10 10.77 -2.76
C MET A 303 13.63 11.01 -4.21
N LEU A 304 13.12 10.00 -4.93
CA LEU A 304 12.48 10.20 -6.24
C LEU A 304 11.28 11.16 -6.14
N PHE A 305 10.64 11.23 -4.98
CA PHE A 305 9.63 12.26 -4.69
C PHE A 305 10.17 13.69 -4.74
N ALA A 306 11.37 13.95 -4.21
CA ALA A 306 12.01 15.27 -4.29
C ALA A 306 12.28 15.69 -5.74
N ILE A 307 12.70 14.72 -6.55
CA ILE A 307 12.96 14.87 -7.98
C ILE A 307 11.67 15.20 -8.73
N LEU A 308 10.54 14.61 -8.32
CA LEU A 308 9.24 14.88 -8.92
C LEU A 308 8.67 16.24 -8.59
N ILE A 309 8.76 16.66 -7.33
CA ILE A 309 8.38 18.01 -6.94
C ILE A 309 9.20 19.03 -7.74
N PHE A 310 10.50 18.79 -7.84
CA PHE A 310 11.40 19.63 -8.61
C PHE A 310 11.04 19.68 -10.11
N PHE A 311 10.79 18.53 -10.73
CA PHE A 311 10.33 18.41 -12.12
C PHE A 311 9.02 19.18 -12.36
N PHE A 312 8.04 19.00 -11.46
CA PHE A 312 6.75 19.64 -11.54
C PHE A 312 6.88 21.16 -11.67
N PHE A 313 7.68 21.80 -10.83
CA PHE A 313 7.89 23.25 -10.89
C PHE A 313 8.59 23.70 -12.18
N THR A 314 9.49 22.90 -12.74
CA THR A 314 10.20 23.25 -13.98
C THR A 314 9.37 23.04 -15.25
N GLU A 315 8.59 21.96 -15.30
CA GLU A 315 7.85 21.54 -16.49
C GLU A 315 6.51 22.29 -16.63
N LEU A 316 5.79 22.53 -15.51
CA LEU A 316 4.57 23.35 -15.56
C LEU A 316 4.88 24.75 -16.07
N ASN A 317 5.94 25.36 -15.57
CA ASN A 317 6.27 26.75 -15.86
C ASN A 317 6.68 26.95 -17.34
N THR A 318 7.20 25.91 -17.99
CA THR A 318 7.63 25.95 -19.39
C THR A 318 6.52 25.54 -20.37
N LYS A 319 5.76 24.46 -20.09
CA LYS A 319 4.74 23.96 -21.02
C LYS A 319 3.37 24.65 -20.90
N LEU A 320 2.94 25.12 -19.71
CA LEU A 320 1.68 25.88 -19.57
C LEU A 320 1.70 27.20 -20.35
N ARG A 321 2.90 27.76 -20.59
CA ARG A 321 3.07 29.01 -21.33
C ARG A 321 2.94 28.86 -22.85
N LEU A 322 3.10 27.65 -23.39
CA LEU A 322 3.26 27.46 -24.84
C LEU A 322 1.99 27.02 -25.56
N GLY A 323 0.92 26.64 -24.87
CA GLY A 323 -0.35 26.23 -25.51
C GLY A 323 -0.25 24.98 -26.41
N GLU A 324 0.94 24.38 -26.51
CA GLU A 324 1.18 23.10 -27.16
C GLU A 324 0.62 22.00 -26.26
N GLY A 325 -0.22 21.14 -26.84
CA GLY A 325 -1.06 20.19 -26.12
C GLY A 325 -0.28 19.40 -25.09
N PHE A 326 -0.57 19.65 -23.82
CA PHE A 326 -0.12 18.80 -22.72
C PHE A 326 -0.44 17.35 -23.06
N LYS A 327 0.54 16.46 -22.89
CA LYS A 327 0.27 15.03 -22.91
C LYS A 327 -0.63 14.73 -21.72
N VAL A 328 -1.83 14.24 -21.98
CA VAL A 328 -2.87 13.97 -20.98
C VAL A 328 -2.37 13.07 -19.83
N SER A 329 -1.35 12.25 -20.10
CA SER A 329 -0.67 11.40 -19.11
C SER A 329 0.12 12.19 -18.04
N GLU A 330 0.74 13.34 -18.38
CA GLU A 330 1.54 14.13 -17.42
C GLU A 330 0.64 14.83 -16.37
N ILE A 331 -0.54 15.28 -16.80
CA ILE A 331 -1.55 15.92 -15.95
C ILE A 331 -2.22 14.91 -15.01
N PHE A 332 -2.49 13.71 -15.53
CA PHE A 332 -3.16 12.66 -14.79
C PHE A 332 -2.34 12.16 -13.59
N ILE A 333 -1.04 11.92 -13.80
CA ILE A 333 -0.21 11.39 -12.72
C ILE A 333 0.09 12.47 -11.67
N PHE A 334 0.16 13.74 -12.07
CA PHE A 334 0.22 14.87 -11.15
C PHE A 334 -1.03 14.94 -10.25
N GLN A 335 -2.23 14.81 -10.83
CA GLN A 335 -3.46 14.82 -10.04
C GLN A 335 -3.54 13.63 -9.08
N MET A 336 -3.15 12.43 -9.51
CA MET A 336 -3.09 11.26 -8.63
C MET A 336 -2.20 11.49 -7.41
N ILE A 337 -1.03 12.12 -7.58
CA ILE A 337 -0.15 12.48 -6.46
C ILE A 337 -0.80 13.54 -5.56
N LEU A 338 -1.31 14.62 -6.15
CA LEU A 338 -1.91 15.72 -5.41
C LEU A 338 -3.13 15.26 -4.58
N PHE A 339 -4.02 14.48 -5.19
CA PHE A 339 -5.21 13.95 -4.53
C PHE A 339 -4.88 12.90 -3.48
N SER A 340 -3.82 12.12 -3.67
CA SER A 340 -3.41 11.19 -2.63
C SER A 340 -2.77 11.92 -1.45
N ILE A 341 -1.99 12.98 -1.68
CA ILE A 341 -1.47 13.80 -0.58
C ILE A 341 -2.61 14.47 0.19
N ILE A 342 -3.56 15.08 -0.52
CA ILE A 342 -4.72 15.77 0.08
C ILE A 342 -5.62 14.76 0.80
N GLY A 343 -5.98 13.66 0.15
CA GLY A 343 -6.89 12.67 0.71
C GLY A 343 -6.30 11.93 1.90
N VAL A 344 -5.00 11.63 1.89
CA VAL A 344 -4.38 10.97 3.05
C VAL A 344 -4.28 11.93 4.23
N THR A 345 -4.03 13.22 3.95
CA THR A 345 -4.11 14.27 4.99
C THR A 345 -5.52 14.32 5.60
N ILE A 346 -6.58 14.22 4.79
CA ILE A 346 -7.97 14.17 5.24
C ILE A 346 -8.28 12.91 6.09
N ILE A 347 -7.71 11.77 5.74
CA ILE A 347 -7.91 10.50 6.47
C ILE A 347 -7.12 10.47 7.78
N ALA A 348 -5.92 11.03 7.81
CA ALA A 348 -5.12 11.18 9.02
C ALA A 348 -5.86 12.01 10.09
N ILE A 349 -6.53 13.10 9.68
CA ILE A 349 -7.45 13.86 10.55
C ILE A 349 -8.61 12.97 11.03
N SER A 350 -9.19 12.19 10.12
CA SER A 350 -10.38 11.39 10.40
C SER A 350 -10.10 10.30 11.45
N LEU A 351 -8.90 9.72 11.45
CA LEU A 351 -8.54 8.65 12.40
C LEU A 351 -8.20 9.16 13.79
N ARG A 352 -7.79 10.42 13.91
CA ARG A 352 -7.43 11.06 15.18
C ARG A 352 -8.58 11.10 16.19
N SER A 353 -9.84 11.18 15.75
CA SER A 353 -10.99 11.21 16.65
C SER A 353 -11.19 9.92 17.46
N SER A 354 -10.41 8.87 17.19
CA SER A 354 -10.42 7.60 17.94
C SER A 354 -9.43 7.57 19.11
N GLY A 355 -8.68 8.66 19.33
CA GLY A 355 -7.97 8.94 20.58
C GLY A 355 -6.67 8.20 20.87
N SER A 356 -6.24 7.21 20.07
CA SER A 356 -5.17 6.29 20.52
C SER A 356 -4.02 5.94 19.55
N ALA A 357 -3.95 6.45 18.32
CA ALA A 357 -2.88 6.05 17.41
C ALA A 357 -2.51 7.15 16.40
N TYR A 358 -1.58 8.02 16.80
CA TYR A 358 -1.18 9.18 16.00
C TYR A 358 -0.22 8.83 14.83
N PHE A 359 0.46 7.69 14.87
CA PHE A 359 1.59 7.42 13.98
C PHE A 359 1.54 6.07 13.24
N THR A 360 0.91 5.04 13.80
CA THR A 360 0.83 3.69 13.17
C THR A 360 -0.01 3.66 11.90
N THR A 361 -0.99 4.55 11.78
CA THR A 361 -1.95 4.53 10.69
C THR A 361 -1.48 5.32 9.47
N ILE A 362 -0.56 6.29 9.62
CA ILE A 362 -0.24 7.27 8.56
C ILE A 362 0.47 6.63 7.34
N GLY A 363 1.49 5.80 7.56
CA GLY A 363 2.25 5.19 6.45
C GLY A 363 1.37 4.34 5.53
N ARG A 364 0.45 3.56 6.12
CA ARG A 364 -0.44 2.61 5.44
C ARG A 364 -1.38 3.24 4.41
N TYR A 365 -1.67 4.54 4.57
CA TYR A 365 -2.55 5.26 3.66
C TYR A 365 -1.79 5.97 2.53
N LEU A 366 -0.48 6.22 2.72
CA LEU A 366 0.40 6.84 1.73
C LEU A 366 1.06 5.85 0.77
N GLU A 367 1.17 4.59 1.13
CA GLU A 367 1.79 3.56 0.28
C GLU A 367 1.25 3.49 -1.16
N PRO A 368 -0.05 3.71 -1.43
CA PRO A 368 -0.58 3.77 -2.79
C PRO A 368 0.05 4.82 -3.69
N VAL A 369 0.67 5.84 -3.09
CA VAL A 369 1.34 6.95 -3.78
C VAL A 369 2.77 6.61 -4.13
N VAL A 370 3.41 5.71 -3.38
CA VAL A 370 4.84 5.41 -3.52
C VAL A 370 5.16 4.81 -4.89
N PRO A 371 4.47 3.75 -5.39
CA PRO A 371 4.76 3.21 -6.73
C PRO A 371 4.56 4.23 -7.86
N PRO A 372 3.47 5.03 -7.93
CA PRO A 372 3.33 6.10 -8.92
C PRO A 372 4.45 7.15 -8.87
N VAL A 373 4.90 7.52 -7.67
CA VAL A 373 6.01 8.46 -7.46
C VAL A 373 7.33 7.87 -7.99
N ILE A 374 7.65 6.62 -7.65
CA ILE A 374 8.86 5.97 -8.19
C ILE A 374 8.78 5.90 -9.72
N LEU A 375 7.64 5.47 -10.25
CA LEU A 375 7.40 5.33 -11.68
C LEU A 375 7.66 6.63 -12.45
N LEU A 376 7.07 7.74 -12.00
CA LEU A 376 7.30 9.03 -12.64
C LEU A 376 8.74 9.51 -12.48
N GLY A 377 9.35 9.33 -11.31
CA GLY A 377 10.73 9.71 -11.06
C GLY A 377 11.68 9.04 -12.06
N LEU A 378 11.46 7.75 -12.33
CA LEU A 378 12.23 6.99 -13.32
C LEU A 378 11.97 7.46 -14.75
N ILE A 379 10.71 7.72 -15.13
CA ILE A 379 10.37 8.28 -16.44
C ILE A 379 11.11 9.60 -16.67
N TYR A 380 11.13 10.47 -15.65
CA TYR A 380 11.80 11.75 -15.75
C TYR A 380 13.33 11.60 -15.91
N ILE A 381 13.97 10.83 -15.03
CA ILE A 381 15.43 10.60 -15.08
C ILE A 381 15.88 10.09 -16.45
N CYS A 382 15.10 9.21 -17.07
CA CYS A 382 15.45 8.63 -18.35
C CYS A 382 15.35 9.63 -19.52
N ASN A 383 14.49 10.64 -19.39
CA ASN A 383 14.11 11.56 -20.48
C ASN A 383 14.66 12.98 -20.35
N VAL A 384 15.06 13.40 -19.14
CA VAL A 384 15.57 14.75 -18.92
C VAL A 384 16.88 15.01 -19.66
N LYS A 385 17.02 16.21 -20.23
CA LYS A 385 18.25 16.67 -20.86
C LYS A 385 19.19 17.26 -19.81
N VAL A 386 20.48 16.93 -19.93
CA VAL A 386 21.51 17.41 -19.01
C VAL A 386 21.59 18.94 -18.95
N SER A 387 21.37 19.61 -20.09
CA SER A 387 21.35 21.09 -20.18
C SER A 387 20.29 21.71 -19.28
N ASP A 388 19.09 21.12 -19.29
CA ASP A 388 17.94 21.65 -18.58
C ASP A 388 18.13 21.42 -17.07
N PHE A 389 18.67 20.26 -16.70
CA PHE A 389 18.99 19.97 -15.30
C PHE A 389 20.08 20.90 -14.73
N LYS A 390 21.15 21.19 -15.48
CA LYS A 390 22.23 22.09 -15.02
C LYS A 390 21.71 23.46 -14.59
N LYS A 391 20.69 23.99 -15.27
CA LYS A 391 20.07 25.28 -14.94
C LYS A 391 19.48 25.31 -13.53
N TYR A 392 19.09 24.16 -13.01
CA TYR A 392 18.36 24.06 -11.75
C TYR A 392 19.04 23.17 -10.71
N LEU A 393 20.26 22.70 -10.99
CA LEU A 393 21.05 21.87 -10.10
C LEU A 393 21.16 22.47 -8.69
N GLY A 394 21.37 23.79 -8.59
CA GLY A 394 21.46 24.49 -7.30
C GLY A 394 20.17 24.41 -6.48
N VAL A 395 19.01 24.51 -7.12
CA VAL A 395 17.70 24.39 -6.45
C VAL A 395 17.49 22.96 -5.95
N TYR A 396 17.83 21.96 -6.78
CA TYR A 396 17.73 20.56 -6.41
C TYR A 396 18.68 20.18 -5.26
N VAL A 397 19.94 20.65 -5.28
CA VAL A 397 20.91 20.47 -4.20
C VAL A 397 20.40 21.12 -2.91
N ALA A 398 19.94 22.37 -2.98
CA ALA A 398 19.42 23.09 -1.83
C ALA A 398 18.21 22.39 -1.22
N PHE A 399 17.26 21.95 -2.05
CA PHE A 399 16.09 21.20 -1.60
C PHE A 399 16.48 19.88 -0.95
N SER A 400 17.37 19.11 -1.57
CA SER A 400 17.85 17.82 -1.03
C SER A 400 18.61 18.01 0.29
N ALA A 401 19.39 19.09 0.41
CA ALA A 401 20.08 19.45 1.64
C ALA A 401 19.08 19.85 2.75
N ILE A 402 18.06 20.65 2.42
CA ILE A 402 16.98 21.02 3.36
C ILE A 402 16.27 19.77 3.86
N VAL A 403 15.91 18.85 2.95
CA VAL A 403 15.26 17.60 3.33
C VAL A 403 16.18 16.75 4.22
N THR A 404 17.44 16.58 3.84
CA THR A 404 18.40 15.79 4.63
C THR A 404 18.61 16.41 6.02
N LEU A 405 18.75 17.73 6.08
CA LEU A 405 18.89 18.49 7.32
C LEU A 405 17.63 18.38 8.17
N PHE A 406 16.44 18.43 7.55
CA PHE A 406 15.18 18.20 8.22
C PHE A 406 15.14 16.81 8.87
N PHE A 407 15.49 15.74 8.14
CA PHE A 407 15.59 14.38 8.71
C PHE A 407 16.58 14.28 9.86
N LEU A 408 17.73 14.95 9.76
CA LEU A 408 18.74 14.96 10.82
C LEU A 408 18.22 15.71 12.07
N ILE A 409 17.50 16.82 11.89
CA ILE A 409 16.94 17.64 12.97
C ILE A 409 15.75 16.96 13.63
N THR A 410 14.77 16.49 12.86
CA THR A 410 13.53 15.90 13.41
C THR A 410 13.81 14.62 14.20
N ASN A 411 14.79 13.82 13.76
CA ASN A 411 15.19 12.60 14.47
C ASN A 411 16.13 12.86 15.68
N SER A 412 16.70 14.06 15.82
CA SER A 412 17.62 14.38 16.92
C SER A 412 16.92 14.79 18.22
N THR A 413 15.61 15.05 18.19
CA THR A 413 14.86 15.43 19.40
C THR A 413 14.31 14.16 20.09
N PRO A 414 14.76 13.83 21.32
CA PRO A 414 14.38 12.57 21.98
C PRO A 414 12.88 12.46 22.31
N ASN A 415 12.17 13.59 22.42
CA ASN A 415 10.86 13.62 23.08
C ASN A 415 9.66 14.11 22.24
N ASN A 416 9.79 14.70 21.05
CA ASN A 416 8.69 15.60 20.61
C ASN A 416 8.18 15.59 19.14
N MET A 417 8.54 14.64 18.28
CA MET A 417 7.86 14.56 16.96
C MET A 417 7.24 13.22 16.62
N PHE A 418 7.64 12.19 17.36
CA PHE A 418 7.09 10.86 17.31
C PHE A 418 7.03 10.42 18.77
N SER A 419 5.86 10.44 19.41
CA SER A 419 5.70 9.81 20.72
C SER A 419 5.81 8.29 20.54
N TYR A 420 7.04 7.83 20.38
CA TYR A 420 7.43 6.44 20.17
C TYR A 420 7.00 5.56 21.36
N ASP A 421 6.72 6.14 22.53
CA ASP A 421 6.29 5.39 23.71
C ASP A 421 4.95 4.67 23.55
N GLN A 422 4.07 5.10 22.63
CA GLN A 422 2.84 4.35 22.29
C GLN A 422 3.06 3.33 21.15
N ILE A 423 4.08 3.54 20.32
CA ILE A 423 4.57 2.59 19.30
C ILE A 423 5.25 1.38 19.98
N ILE A 424 5.90 1.59 21.13
CA ILE A 424 6.55 0.55 21.95
C ILE A 424 5.60 -0.61 22.30
N ASN A 425 4.29 -0.34 22.40
CA ASN A 425 3.29 -1.35 22.76
C ASN A 425 2.51 -1.92 21.55
N ASN A 426 2.79 -1.48 20.32
CA ASN A 426 2.03 -1.89 19.14
C ASN A 426 2.92 -2.56 18.07
N PRO A 427 2.88 -3.90 17.93
CA PRO A 427 3.82 -4.68 17.11
C PRO A 427 3.77 -4.39 15.60
N SER A 428 2.69 -3.78 15.09
CA SER A 428 2.52 -3.41 13.67
C SER A 428 3.42 -2.25 13.21
N SER A 429 4.13 -1.59 14.12
CA SER A 429 5.04 -0.47 13.85
C SER A 429 6.52 -0.85 13.78
N GLY A 430 6.82 -2.16 13.83
CA GLY A 430 8.15 -2.74 14.07
C GLY A 430 9.26 -2.35 13.08
N PHE A 431 8.92 -1.74 11.93
CA PHE A 431 9.91 -1.23 10.98
C PHE A 431 10.78 -0.11 11.58
N TYR A 432 10.16 0.91 12.17
CA TYR A 432 10.87 2.07 12.72
C TYR A 432 11.55 1.76 14.07
N TYR A 433 10.94 0.90 14.89
CA TYR A 433 11.45 0.55 16.22
C TYR A 433 12.78 -0.21 16.16
N ASN A 434 12.89 -1.25 15.32
CA ASN A 434 14.11 -2.07 15.26
C ASN A 434 15.29 -1.35 14.59
N LEU A 435 15.00 -0.44 13.66
CA LEU A 435 16.05 0.38 13.07
C LEU A 435 16.55 1.47 14.06
N LYS A 436 15.67 2.05 14.89
CA LYS A 436 16.05 2.99 15.95
C LYS A 436 16.79 2.31 17.11
N ALA A 437 16.46 1.06 17.44
CA ALA A 437 17.14 0.27 18.47
C ALA A 437 18.63 0.05 18.18
N ILE A 438 19.04 0.12 16.92
CA ILE A 438 20.44 0.03 16.49
C ILE A 438 21.14 1.41 16.55
N GLY A 439 20.43 2.51 16.80
CA GLY A 439 20.96 3.88 16.80
C GLY A 439 21.44 4.38 15.43
N LEU A 440 21.46 3.50 14.42
CA LEU A 440 21.98 3.77 13.07
C LEU A 440 20.91 4.23 12.09
N LEU A 441 19.60 4.19 12.41
CA LEU A 441 18.55 4.57 11.45
C LEU A 441 18.72 5.98 10.88
N PRO A 442 18.84 7.05 11.68
CA PRO A 442 18.88 8.40 11.12
C PRO A 442 20.12 8.60 10.23
N TYR A 443 21.25 8.00 10.63
CA TYR A 443 22.52 8.05 9.92
C TYR A 443 22.52 7.20 8.64
N SER A 444 21.94 6.00 8.69
CA SER A 444 21.81 5.12 7.52
C SER A 444 20.81 5.66 6.52
N LEU A 445 19.72 6.28 6.96
CA LEU A 445 18.78 6.98 6.08
C LEU A 445 19.38 8.26 5.49
N GLY A 446 20.12 9.03 6.29
CA GLY A 446 20.89 10.18 5.79
C GLY A 446 21.94 9.76 4.77
N LEU A 447 22.67 8.68 5.04
CA LEU A 447 23.66 8.10 4.12
C LEU A 447 22.99 7.58 2.84
N LEU A 448 21.90 6.82 2.94
CA LEU A 448 21.12 6.36 1.80
C LEU A 448 20.58 7.52 0.97
N SER A 449 20.17 8.60 1.61
CA SER A 449 19.72 9.83 0.96
C SER A 449 20.86 10.49 0.17
N ILE A 450 22.04 10.63 0.79
CA ILE A 450 23.24 11.18 0.15
C ILE A 450 23.70 10.29 -1.01
N MET A 451 23.71 8.96 -0.83
CA MET A 451 24.07 8.00 -1.88
C MET A 451 23.08 8.04 -3.03
N SER A 452 21.77 8.07 -2.75
CA SER A 452 20.73 8.19 -3.77
C SER A 452 20.86 9.50 -4.54
N PHE A 453 21.14 10.59 -3.84
CA PHE A 453 21.41 11.90 -4.44
C PHE A 453 22.65 11.88 -5.35
N GLY A 454 23.77 11.35 -4.87
CA GLY A 454 25.00 11.23 -5.64
C GLY A 454 24.81 10.36 -6.89
N MET A 455 24.13 9.22 -6.73
CA MET A 455 23.80 8.32 -7.83
C MET A 455 22.83 8.95 -8.84
N PHE A 456 21.87 9.74 -8.37
CA PHE A 456 20.98 10.49 -9.23
C PHE A 456 21.73 11.56 -10.02
N TYR A 457 22.60 12.35 -9.37
CA TYR A 457 23.46 13.32 -10.05
C TYR A 457 24.32 12.65 -11.13
N LEU A 458 24.90 11.50 -10.82
CA LEU A 458 25.65 10.69 -11.78
C LEU A 458 24.77 10.17 -12.92
N ALA A 459 23.57 9.67 -12.63
CA ALA A 459 22.59 9.20 -13.61
C ALA A 459 22.17 10.30 -14.59
N LEU A 460 22.04 11.53 -14.10
CA LEU A 460 21.72 12.70 -14.92
C LEU A 460 22.88 13.18 -15.77
N THR A 461 24.11 13.07 -15.28
CA THR A 461 25.29 13.47 -16.06
C THR A 461 25.67 12.41 -17.10
N ASN A 462 25.44 11.13 -16.80
CA ASN A 462 25.72 10.01 -17.68
C ASN A 462 24.69 8.89 -17.49
N LYS A 463 23.92 8.63 -18.56
CA LYS A 463 22.83 7.64 -18.56
C LYS A 463 23.26 6.22 -18.17
N LYS A 464 24.55 5.85 -18.31
CA LYS A 464 25.04 4.54 -17.84
C LYS A 464 24.82 4.33 -16.34
N PHE A 465 24.80 5.39 -15.54
CA PHE A 465 24.54 5.31 -14.11
C PHE A 465 23.05 5.14 -13.78
N ILE A 466 22.11 5.31 -14.72
CA ILE A 466 20.68 5.02 -14.50
C ILE A 466 20.50 3.53 -14.18
N THR A 467 21.17 2.66 -14.93
CA THR A 467 21.18 1.21 -14.67
C THR A 467 21.69 0.91 -13.26
N LEU A 468 22.81 1.52 -12.87
CA LEU A 468 23.40 1.32 -11.54
C LEU A 468 22.50 1.85 -10.42
N LEU A 469 21.85 3.00 -10.63
CA LEU A 469 20.86 3.55 -9.71
C LEU A 469 19.67 2.58 -9.53
N MET A 470 19.09 2.05 -10.61
CA MET A 470 17.97 1.10 -10.52
C MET A 470 18.38 -0.18 -9.79
N VAL A 471 19.55 -0.73 -10.09
CA VAL A 471 20.09 -1.92 -9.39
C VAL A 471 20.29 -1.62 -7.91
N LEU A 472 20.85 -0.46 -7.57
CA LEU A 472 21.01 -0.03 -6.18
C LEU A 472 19.65 0.08 -5.47
N LEU A 473 18.64 0.69 -6.11
CA LEU A 473 17.29 0.80 -5.56
C LEU A 473 16.68 -0.58 -5.27
N ILE A 474 16.86 -1.54 -6.19
CA ILE A 474 16.40 -2.93 -6.00
C ILE A 474 17.10 -3.57 -4.80
N ILE A 475 18.44 -3.54 -4.77
CA ILE A 475 19.24 -4.16 -3.70
C ILE A 475 18.89 -3.55 -2.34
N VAL A 476 18.88 -2.22 -2.24
CA VAL A 476 18.54 -1.53 -0.99
C VAL A 476 17.12 -1.86 -0.57
N SER A 477 16.14 -1.86 -1.48
CA SER A 477 14.75 -2.19 -1.11
C SER A 477 14.64 -3.61 -0.55
N ILE A 478 15.32 -4.58 -1.17
CA ILE A 478 15.35 -5.97 -0.70
C ILE A 478 16.02 -6.04 0.69
N LEU A 479 17.23 -5.50 0.83
CA LEU A 479 17.97 -5.54 2.10
C LEU A 479 17.21 -4.88 3.25
N VAL A 480 16.61 -3.72 3.01
CA VAL A 480 15.83 -2.99 4.01
C VAL A 480 14.55 -3.76 4.37
N SER A 481 13.96 -4.52 3.42
CA SER A 481 12.77 -5.34 3.69
C SER A 481 13.04 -6.59 4.55
N VAL A 482 14.28 -7.07 4.64
CA VAL A 482 14.66 -8.23 5.49
C VAL A 482 14.37 -7.95 6.97
N ILE A 483 14.65 -6.74 7.43
CA ILE A 483 14.51 -6.36 8.84
C ILE A 483 13.05 -6.48 9.32
N PRO A 484 12.06 -5.80 8.73
CA PRO A 484 10.67 -5.95 9.14
C PRO A 484 10.16 -7.38 8.98
N HIS A 485 10.61 -8.12 7.96
CA HIS A 485 10.26 -9.53 7.80
C HIS A 485 10.74 -10.38 8.99
N MET A 486 12.00 -10.26 9.41
CA MET A 486 12.52 -10.97 10.58
C MET A 486 11.76 -10.64 11.87
N ASN A 487 11.29 -9.40 12.00
CA ASN A 487 10.50 -9.00 13.16
C ASN A 487 9.10 -9.61 13.12
N ASN A 488 8.42 -9.54 11.98
CA ASN A 488 7.12 -10.17 11.78
C ASN A 488 7.20 -11.67 12.07
N LEU A 489 8.27 -12.34 11.61
CA LEU A 489 8.49 -13.76 11.89
C LEU A 489 8.56 -14.04 13.40
N LYS A 490 9.38 -13.26 14.15
CA LYS A 490 9.46 -13.38 15.62
C LYS A 490 8.10 -13.18 16.30
N TYR A 491 7.28 -12.23 15.82
CA TYR A 491 5.95 -11.99 16.37
C TYR A 491 4.98 -13.14 16.06
N SER A 492 5.00 -13.66 14.83
CA SER A 492 4.14 -14.76 14.41
C SER A 492 4.40 -16.07 15.16
N GLN A 493 5.63 -16.28 15.63
CA GLN A 493 6.01 -17.47 16.39
C GLN A 493 5.66 -17.38 17.89
N LYS A 494 5.37 -16.18 18.40
CA LYS A 494 5.09 -15.95 19.82
C LYS A 494 3.87 -16.72 20.33
N PRO A 495 2.69 -16.71 19.65
CA PRO A 495 1.52 -17.47 20.11
C PRO A 495 1.79 -18.98 20.19
N LEU A 496 2.53 -19.53 19.23
CA LEU A 496 2.91 -20.94 19.23
C LEU A 496 3.77 -21.26 20.45
N LYS A 497 4.78 -20.43 20.72
CA LYS A 497 5.66 -20.57 21.89
C LYS A 497 4.87 -20.49 23.20
N ASP A 498 4.00 -19.50 23.34
CA ASP A 498 3.17 -19.29 24.53
C ASP A 498 2.23 -20.49 24.75
N SER A 499 1.66 -21.07 23.68
CA SER A 499 0.81 -22.27 23.76
C SER A 499 1.58 -23.52 24.18
N ILE A 500 2.81 -23.70 23.69
CA ILE A 500 3.69 -24.81 24.07
C ILE A 500 4.09 -24.65 25.54
N GLU A 501 4.50 -23.45 25.97
CA GLU A 501 4.85 -23.16 27.37
C GLU A 501 3.67 -23.43 28.31
N GLN A 502 2.46 -23.00 27.96
CA GLN A 502 1.25 -23.32 28.75
C GLN A 502 0.96 -24.83 28.81
N SER A 503 1.12 -25.55 27.70
CA SER A 503 0.92 -27.01 27.68
C SER A 503 1.94 -27.76 28.55
N LEU A 504 3.20 -27.31 28.56
CA LEU A 504 4.27 -27.88 29.38
C LEU A 504 4.04 -27.56 30.86
N LEU A 505 3.63 -26.33 31.20
CA LEU A 505 3.27 -25.95 32.56
C LEU A 505 2.12 -26.83 33.06
N ASN A 506 1.04 -26.97 32.31
CA ASN A 506 -0.11 -27.79 32.71
C ASN A 506 0.27 -29.28 32.90
N ASN A 507 1.12 -29.84 32.04
CA ASN A 507 1.58 -31.23 32.19
C ASN A 507 2.52 -31.41 33.39
N SER A 508 3.33 -30.40 33.70
CA SER A 508 4.20 -30.44 34.89
C SER A 508 3.40 -30.40 36.19
N THR A 509 2.34 -29.57 36.28
CA THR A 509 1.44 -29.54 37.45
C THR A 509 0.68 -30.85 37.63
N VAL A 510 0.23 -31.48 36.55
CA VAL A 510 -0.44 -32.80 36.61
C VAL A 510 0.51 -33.87 37.14
N THR A 511 1.79 -33.83 36.76
CA THR A 511 2.79 -34.79 37.25
C THR A 511 3.07 -34.59 38.74
N THR A 512 3.14 -33.34 39.22
CA THR A 512 3.34 -33.05 40.66
C THR A 512 2.14 -33.47 41.51
N VAL A 513 0.91 -33.21 41.05
CA VAL A 513 -0.31 -33.63 41.76
C VAL A 513 -0.46 -35.15 41.80
N SER A 514 -0.08 -35.86 40.73
CA SER A 514 -0.09 -37.33 40.71
C SER A 514 0.95 -37.97 41.64
N ASN A 515 2.09 -37.30 41.87
CA ASN A 515 3.11 -37.76 42.80
C ASN A 515 2.78 -37.43 44.26
N GLU A 516 2.04 -36.34 44.53
CA GLU A 516 1.52 -36.03 45.88
C GLU A 516 0.33 -36.94 46.27
N MET A 517 -0.56 -37.28 45.32
CA MET A 517 -1.62 -38.28 45.56
C MET A 517 -1.07 -39.69 45.80
N ASN A 518 0.00 -40.10 45.12
CA ASN A 518 0.62 -41.40 45.38
C ASN A 518 1.43 -41.47 46.69
N MET A 519 1.68 -40.35 47.37
CA MET A 519 2.31 -40.34 48.70
C MET A 519 1.32 -40.15 49.86
N THR A 520 0.03 -39.93 49.58
CA THR A 520 -1.00 -39.74 50.64
C THR A 520 -1.97 -40.91 50.81
N ASP A 521 -1.93 -41.92 49.94
CA ASP A 521 -2.83 -43.09 50.01
C ASP A 521 -2.29 -44.33 50.76
N VAL A 522 -1.31 -44.13 51.66
CA VAL A 522 -0.90 -45.16 52.63
C VAL A 522 -0.86 -44.57 54.03
N THR A 523 -2.02 -44.20 54.57
CA THR A 523 -2.42 -44.37 55.98
C THR A 523 -3.68 -43.53 56.27
N ASN A 524 -4.85 -44.18 56.32
CA ASN A 524 -5.69 -44.23 57.53
C ASN A 524 -7.14 -44.61 57.17
N ASP A 525 -7.46 -45.87 57.48
CA ASP A 525 -8.74 -46.24 58.06
C ASP A 525 -9.03 -45.33 59.27
N HIS A 526 -10.14 -44.60 59.25
CA HIS A 526 -11.19 -44.68 60.29
C HIS A 526 -12.20 -43.51 60.20
N SER A 527 -13.47 -43.92 60.10
CA SER A 527 -14.62 -43.41 60.85
C SER A 527 -15.18 -41.98 60.61
N VAL A 528 -16.44 -41.99 60.16
CA VAL A 528 -17.62 -41.39 60.83
C VAL A 528 -18.06 -39.95 60.48
N SER A 529 -19.38 -39.91 60.22
CA SER A 529 -20.39 -38.85 60.41
C SER A 529 -20.71 -37.88 59.28
N SER A 530 -21.87 -38.17 58.68
CA SER A 530 -22.99 -37.26 58.42
C SER A 530 -22.86 -35.82 58.93
N ASN A 531 -23.02 -34.85 58.02
CA ASN A 531 -23.86 -33.68 58.31
C ASN A 531 -24.47 -33.10 57.04
N THR A 532 -25.79 -33.19 57.01
CA THR A 532 -26.74 -32.42 56.21
C THR A 532 -26.76 -30.95 56.63
N ALA A 533 -26.72 -30.02 55.67
CA ALA A 533 -27.37 -28.72 55.80
C ALA A 533 -27.65 -28.09 54.43
N ASN A 534 -28.95 -27.91 54.16
CA ASN A 534 -29.51 -27.00 53.16
C ASN A 534 -29.11 -25.54 53.46
N LEU A 535 -29.08 -24.69 52.43
CA LEU A 535 -29.79 -23.39 52.40
C LEU A 535 -29.68 -22.71 51.02
N THR A 536 -30.82 -22.75 50.33
CA THR A 536 -31.46 -21.76 49.43
C THR A 536 -30.81 -20.39 49.17
N GLY A 537 -30.85 -19.99 47.89
CA GLY A 537 -31.69 -18.85 47.44
C GLY A 537 -30.99 -17.54 47.05
N GLY A 538 -31.37 -16.99 45.89
CA GLY A 538 -31.19 -15.55 45.60
C GLY A 538 -30.99 -15.16 44.13
N THR A 539 -32.08 -15.14 43.37
CA THR A 539 -32.22 -14.39 42.11
C THR A 539 -32.44 -12.89 42.38
N SER A 540 -31.72 -12.03 41.66
CA SER A 540 -32.19 -10.74 41.14
C SER A 540 -31.31 -10.28 39.99
#